data_AF-E0S2Z1-F1
#
_entry.id   AF-E0S2Z1-F1
#
_cell.length_a   1.000
_cell.length_b   1.000
_cell.length_c   1.000
_cell.angle_alpha   90.00
_cell.angle_beta   90.00
_cell.angle_gamma   90.00
#
_symmetry.space_group_name_H-M   'P 1'
#
loop_
_entity.id
_entity.type
_entity.pdbx_description
1 polymer ?
#
loop_
_entity_poly.entity_id
_entity_poly.type
_entity_poly.pdbx_seq_one_letter_code
_entity_poly.pdbx_strand_id
1 'polypeptide(L)'
;MNGKYAPDDASLEADPNLEKRLTDYCIDEDLIYMAFAWSVADEAGNKVKELAFKHGLGFFDMFNVYPDKDTIIEIPQIAPEEIDEYSDEEKPKKGIFLKLFGRR
;
A
#
# COMPACT_ATOMS: atom_id res chain seq x y z
N MET A 1 -13.62 12.95 -1.12
CA MET A 1 -14.43 11.73 -0.94
C MET A 1 -15.32 11.50 -2.15
N ASN A 2 -14.96 10.58 -3.03
CA ASN A 2 -15.34 10.70 -4.44
C ASN A 2 -16.30 9.61 -4.96
N GLY A 3 -17.32 9.23 -4.19
CA GLY A 3 -18.26 8.19 -4.63
C GLY A 3 -19.69 8.40 -4.15
N LYS A 4 -20.66 7.84 -4.89
CA LYS A 4 -22.10 7.88 -4.54
C LYS A 4 -22.47 7.22 -3.19
N TYR A 5 -21.50 6.55 -2.56
CA TYR A 5 -21.63 5.89 -1.27
C TYR A 5 -20.73 6.51 -0.20
N ALA A 6 -20.08 7.64 -0.49
CA ALA A 6 -19.35 8.38 0.53
C ALA A 6 -20.34 8.86 1.60
N PRO A 7 -19.99 8.78 2.90
CA PRO A 7 -20.80 9.36 3.96
C PRO A 7 -20.90 10.87 3.79
N ASP A 8 -22.03 11.44 4.17
CA ASP A 8 -22.21 12.89 4.25
C ASP A 8 -21.58 13.45 5.53
N ASP A 9 -21.44 14.78 5.59
CA ASP A 9 -20.82 15.47 6.73
C ASP A 9 -21.54 15.16 8.04
N ALA A 10 -22.88 15.06 8.01
CA ALA A 10 -23.68 14.73 9.19
C ALA A 10 -23.37 13.32 9.74
N SER A 11 -23.16 12.34 8.86
CA SER A 11 -22.76 10.99 9.23
C SER A 11 -21.35 10.96 9.83
N LEU A 12 -20.42 11.75 9.28
CA LEU A 12 -19.06 11.87 9.81
C LEU A 12 -19.02 12.53 11.20
N GLU A 13 -19.83 13.56 11.42
CA GLU A 13 -19.97 14.20 12.73
C GLU A 13 -20.58 13.24 13.77
N ALA A 14 -21.51 12.39 13.36
CA ALA A 14 -22.18 11.44 14.24
C ALA A 14 -21.30 10.24 14.63
N ASP A 15 -20.43 9.77 13.73
CA ASP A 15 -19.45 8.70 14.01
C ASP A 15 -18.04 9.07 13.52
N PRO A 16 -17.19 9.63 14.40
CA PRO A 16 -15.79 9.95 14.09
C PRO A 16 -14.95 8.74 13.66
N ASN A 17 -15.40 7.49 13.88
CA ASN A 17 -14.66 6.32 13.40
C ASN A 17 -14.85 6.07 11.90
N LEU A 18 -15.84 6.69 11.25
CA LEU A 18 -16.03 6.58 9.81
C LEU A 18 -14.83 7.14 9.05
N GLU A 19 -14.24 8.25 9.52
CA GLU A 19 -13.06 8.87 8.89
C GLU A 19 -11.90 7.88 8.69
N LYS A 20 -11.68 6.99 9.67
CA LYS A 20 -10.63 5.96 9.63
C LYS A 20 -10.84 4.91 8.54
N ARG A 21 -12.06 4.80 8.01
CA ARG A 21 -12.47 3.82 6.99
C ARG A 21 -12.57 4.44 5.59
N LEU A 22 -12.22 5.72 5.48
CA LEU A 22 -12.29 6.46 4.23
C LEU A 22 -10.90 6.58 3.61
N THR A 23 -10.91 6.62 2.29
CA THR A 23 -9.72 6.96 1.51
C THR A 23 -10.14 7.91 0.40
N ASP A 24 -9.39 9.00 0.28
CA ASP A 24 -9.46 9.83 -0.91
C ASP A 24 -8.52 9.22 -1.95
N TYR A 25 -9.02 9.05 -3.17
CA TYR A 25 -8.26 8.38 -4.20
C TYR A 25 -8.43 9.04 -5.57
N CYS A 26 -7.44 8.82 -6.42
CA CYS A 26 -7.47 9.11 -7.84
C CYS A 26 -6.93 7.89 -8.60
N ILE A 27 -7.54 7.57 -9.74
CA ILE A 27 -7.10 6.50 -10.63
C ILE A 27 -6.78 7.15 -11.97
N ASP A 28 -5.54 6.99 -12.42
CA ASP A 28 -5.04 7.39 -13.73
C ASP A 28 -4.61 6.11 -14.50
N GLU A 29 -4.12 6.26 -15.73
CA GLU A 29 -3.70 5.14 -16.59
C GLU A 29 -2.61 4.27 -15.94
N ASP A 30 -1.60 4.92 -15.34
CA ASP A 30 -0.43 4.27 -14.73
C ASP A 30 -0.28 4.54 -13.22
N LEU A 31 -1.29 5.13 -12.57
CA LEU A 31 -1.20 5.59 -11.18
C LEU A 31 -2.49 5.36 -10.40
N ILE A 32 -2.33 4.86 -9.18
CA ILE A 32 -3.37 4.90 -8.15
C ILE A 32 -2.84 5.76 -7.00
N TYR A 33 -3.45 6.93 -6.81
CA TYR A 33 -3.18 7.76 -5.63
C TYR A 33 -4.19 7.44 -4.55
N MET A 34 -3.72 7.28 -3.31
CA MET A 34 -4.56 7.04 -2.14
C MET A 34 -4.08 7.91 -0.97
N ALA A 35 -5.02 8.56 -0.29
CA ALA A 35 -4.80 9.30 0.93
C ALA A 35 -5.71 8.72 2.03
N PHE A 36 -5.14 8.57 3.22
CA PHE A 36 -5.82 8.01 4.40
C PHE A 36 -5.76 9.01 5.56
N ALA A 37 -6.66 8.84 6.52
CA ALA A 37 -6.62 9.64 7.74
C ALA A 37 -5.30 9.40 8.50
N TRP A 38 -4.74 10.47 9.09
CA TRP A 38 -3.50 10.41 9.87
C TRP A 38 -3.51 9.35 10.97
N SER A 39 -4.66 9.14 11.61
CA SER A 39 -4.82 8.17 12.70
C SER A 39 -4.62 6.71 12.29
N VAL A 40 -4.61 6.41 10.99
CA VAL A 40 -4.41 5.06 10.44
C VAL A 40 -3.29 5.02 9.39
N ALA A 41 -2.49 6.07 9.25
CA ALA A 41 -1.50 6.20 8.18
C ALA A 41 -0.50 5.03 8.13
N ASP A 42 0.03 4.61 9.28
CA ASP A 42 0.98 3.49 9.35
C ASP A 42 0.34 2.15 8.98
N GLU A 43 -0.87 1.88 9.48
CA GLU A 43 -1.60 0.64 9.20
C GLU A 43 -2.01 0.56 7.72
N ALA A 44 -2.60 1.64 7.21
CA ALA A 44 -3.02 1.74 5.82
C ALA A 44 -1.83 1.67 4.86
N GLY A 45 -0.75 2.41 5.14
CA GLY A 45 0.47 2.41 4.32
C GLY A 45 1.10 1.02 4.24
N ASN A 46 1.21 0.31 5.36
CA ASN A 46 1.70 -1.07 5.37
C ASN A 46 0.81 -2.00 4.54
N LYS A 47 -0.52 -1.86 4.64
CA LYS A 47 -1.45 -2.70 3.88
C LYS A 47 -1.41 -2.41 2.38
N VAL A 48 -1.33 -1.14 1.98
CA VAL A 48 -1.20 -0.76 0.58
C VAL A 48 0.11 -1.26 0.00
N LYS A 49 1.23 -1.17 0.75
CA LYS A 49 2.52 -1.72 0.33
C LYS A 49 2.44 -3.23 0.10
N GLU A 50 1.83 -3.97 1.03
CA GLU A 50 1.61 -5.41 0.89
C GLU A 50 0.79 -5.75 -0.36
N LEU A 51 -0.31 -5.02 -0.59
CA LEU A 51 -1.16 -5.22 -1.77
C LEU A 51 -0.45 -4.85 -3.07
N ALA A 52 0.29 -3.74 -3.08
CA ALA A 52 1.08 -3.34 -4.24
C ALA A 52 2.07 -4.44 -4.62
N PHE A 53 2.78 -4.98 -3.63
CA PHE A 53 3.73 -6.08 -3.84
C PHE A 53 3.03 -7.34 -4.33
N LYS A 54 1.90 -7.71 -3.71
CA LYS A 54 1.07 -8.85 -4.14
C LYS A 54 0.63 -8.73 -5.61
N HIS A 55 0.38 -7.52 -6.10
CA HIS A 55 -0.12 -7.28 -7.45
C HIS A 55 0.97 -6.83 -8.43
N GLY A 56 2.26 -6.87 -8.05
CA GLY A 56 3.37 -6.45 -8.91
C GLY A 56 3.39 -4.95 -9.23
N LEU A 57 2.77 -4.13 -8.39
CA LEU A 57 2.72 -2.68 -8.52
C LEU A 57 3.89 -2.03 -7.77
N GLY A 58 4.40 -0.93 -8.31
CA GLY A 58 5.26 -0.03 -7.55
C GLY A 58 4.52 0.59 -6.37
N PHE A 59 5.21 0.79 -5.25
CA PHE A 59 4.67 1.49 -4.09
C PHE A 59 5.51 2.73 -3.77
N PHE A 60 4.84 3.86 -3.54
CA PHE A 60 5.48 5.12 -3.21
C PHE A 60 4.73 5.83 -2.08
N ASP A 61 5.45 6.16 -1.01
CA ASP A 61 4.93 6.90 0.14
C ASP A 61 5.38 8.36 0.08
N MET A 62 4.44 9.25 -0.23
CA MET A 62 4.69 10.67 -0.45
C MET A 62 5.10 11.43 0.82
N PHE A 63 4.82 10.91 2.02
CA PHE A 63 5.16 11.58 3.28
C PHE A 63 6.57 11.23 3.76
N ASN A 64 6.96 9.97 3.59
CA ASN A 64 8.24 9.46 4.08
C ASN A 64 9.34 9.42 3.01
N VAL A 65 8.97 9.53 1.72
CA VAL A 65 9.91 9.54 0.61
C VAL A 65 9.80 10.85 -0.15
N TYR A 66 10.92 11.58 -0.21
CA TYR A 66 11.05 12.77 -1.05
C TYR A 66 11.81 12.38 -2.32
N PRO A 67 11.11 12.15 -3.45
CA PRO A 67 11.76 11.72 -4.66
C PRO A 67 12.58 12.86 -5.23
N ASP A 68 13.85 12.59 -5.45
CA ASP A 68 14.70 13.35 -6.34
C ASP A 68 14.81 12.65 -7.70
N LYS A 69 15.55 13.26 -8.62
CA LYS A 69 15.80 12.73 -9.97
C LYS A 69 16.51 11.36 -9.98
N ASP A 70 17.14 10.98 -8.87
CA ASP A 70 17.94 9.78 -8.73
C ASP A 70 17.21 8.72 -7.88
N THR A 71 15.96 9.01 -7.46
CA THR A 71 15.16 8.12 -6.63
C THR A 71 14.66 6.93 -7.43
N ILE A 72 15.12 5.74 -7.06
CA ILE A 72 14.70 4.47 -7.64
C ILE A 72 13.54 3.92 -6.82
N ILE A 73 12.36 3.84 -7.43
CA ILE A 73 11.23 3.11 -6.85
C ILE A 73 11.47 1.62 -7.13
N GLU A 74 11.85 0.87 -6.10
CA GLU A 74 12.01 -0.57 -6.21
C GLU A 74 10.64 -1.22 -6.40
N ILE A 75 10.36 -1.67 -7.62
CA ILE A 75 9.20 -2.51 -7.93
C ILE A 75 9.64 -3.95 -7.70
N PRO A 76 9.12 -4.65 -6.67
CA PRO A 76 9.48 -6.05 -6.49
C PRO A 76 8.97 -6.85 -7.69
N GLN A 77 9.92 -7.46 -8.41
CA GLN A 77 9.64 -8.40 -9.49
C GLN A 77 9.32 -9.75 -8.86
N ILE A 78 8.09 -9.91 -8.37
CA ILE A 78 7.61 -11.18 -7.81
C ILE A 78 7.07 -12.01 -8.97
N ALA A 79 7.51 -13.27 -9.08
CA ALA A 79 6.97 -14.18 -10.08
C ALA A 79 5.51 -14.51 -9.73
N PRO A 80 4.58 -14.62 -10.70
CA PRO A 80 3.17 -14.88 -10.42
C PRO A 80 2.89 -16.06 -9.48
N GLU A 81 3.76 -17.08 -9.49
CA GLU A 81 3.63 -18.27 -8.65
C GLU A 81 3.99 -18.03 -7.17
N GLU A 82 4.81 -17.00 -6.89
CA GLU A 82 5.23 -16.62 -5.53
C GLU A 82 4.20 -15.70 -4.85
N ILE A 83 3.26 -15.15 -5.61
CA ILE A 83 2.18 -14.27 -5.13
C ILE A 83 1.17 -15.07 -4.27
N ASP A 84 0.84 -16.29 -4.68
CA ASP A 84 -0.09 -17.17 -3.95
C ASP A 84 0.56 -17.72 -2.67
N GLU A 85 1.88 -17.99 -2.69
CA GLU A 85 2.64 -18.46 -1.52
C GLU A 85 2.73 -17.39 -0.41
N TYR A 86 2.64 -16.12 -0.77
CA TYR A 86 2.56 -14.98 0.17
C TYR A 86 1.15 -14.76 0.72
N SER A 87 0.12 -15.36 0.10
CA SER A 87 -1.28 -15.14 0.44
C SER A 87 -1.83 -16.06 1.53
N ASP A 88 -1.15 -17.17 1.79
CA ASP A 88 -1.42 -18.09 2.89
C ASP A 88 -0.51 -17.74 4.07
N GLU A 89 -1.07 -17.13 5.12
CA GLU A 89 -0.35 -16.62 6.29
C GLU A 89 0.59 -17.67 6.93
N GLU A 90 1.86 -17.31 7.14
CA GLU A 90 2.54 -17.30 8.44
C GLU A 90 4.03 -16.95 8.32
N LYS A 91 4.40 -15.75 8.82
CA LYS A 91 5.74 -15.24 9.19
C LYS A 91 6.90 -15.46 8.22
N PRO A 92 7.72 -14.41 7.93
CA PRO A 92 8.87 -14.57 7.04
C PRO A 92 9.83 -15.63 7.59
N LYS A 93 9.93 -16.77 6.90
CA LYS A 93 10.96 -17.77 7.14
C LYS A 93 12.29 -17.10 6.80
N LYS A 94 13.08 -16.81 7.86
CA LYS A 94 14.42 -16.19 7.85
C LYS A 94 15.43 -16.74 6.81
N GLY A 95 15.12 -17.81 6.10
CA GLY A 95 15.99 -18.46 5.13
C GLY A 95 15.91 -17.94 3.69
N ILE A 96 14.84 -17.26 3.27
CA ILE A 96 14.70 -16.81 1.87
C ILE A 96 15.47 -15.51 1.61
N PHE A 97 15.51 -14.58 2.57
CA PHE A 97 16.25 -13.32 2.47
C PHE A 97 17.77 -13.51 2.23
N LEU A 98 18.35 -14.65 2.61
CA LEU A 98 19.78 -14.94 2.42
C LEU A 98 20.11 -15.45 1.00
N LYS A 99 19.13 -15.96 0.24
CA LYS A 99 19.39 -16.48 -1.11
C LYS A 99 19.51 -15.40 -2.17
N LEU A 100 18.88 -14.23 -1.99
CA LEU A 100 18.96 -13.13 -2.96
C LEU A 100 20.26 -12.32 -2.89
N PHE A 101 20.91 -12.27 -1.72
CA PHE A 101 22.14 -11.49 -1.51
C PHE A 101 23.41 -12.35 -1.31
N GLY A 102 23.28 -13.68 -1.42
CA GLY A 102 24.29 -14.65 -0.98
C GLY A 102 24.98 -15.46 -2.07
N ARG A 103 25.08 -14.97 -3.31
CA ARG A 103 25.95 -15.59 -4.34
C ARG A 103 26.92 -14.56 -4.92
N ARG A 104 28.10 -14.50 -4.31
CA ARG A 104 29.35 -14.20 -5.02
C ARG A 104 29.96 -15.49 -5.50
#